data_AF-A0A2S9T4A0-F1
#
_entry.id   AF-A0A2S9T4A0-F1
#
_cell.length_a   1.000
_cell.length_b   1.000
_cell.length_c   1.000
_cell.angle_alpha   90.00
_cell.angle_beta   90.00
_cell.angle_gamma   90.00
#
_symmetry.space_group_name_H-M   'P 1'
#
loop_
_entity.id
_entity.type
_entity.pdbx_description
1 polymer ?
#
loop_
_entity_poly.entity_id
_entity_poly.type
_entity_poly.pdbx_seq_one_letter_code
_entity_poly.pdbx_strand_id
1 'polypeptide(L)'
;MSKIIVKKDENKEEFFNQFLKNELDKEVNLKMDIVTVVVSVTKEEDICFLYDKSRKIVVIDYFINNPRTFPDTTNLEKIARKIIDRIYIDDDFEDCKFIFVFLNPSCISIRTFKRVDMSFNPLRLGLSINQQQNYNLKYEYEIEARKNENYL
;
A
#
# COMPACT_ATOMS: atom_id res chain seq x y z
N MET A 1 -12.05 11.20 19.00
CA MET A 1 -11.03 10.32 18.40
C MET A 1 -9.67 10.86 18.82
N SER A 2 -8.73 10.02 19.25
CA SER A 2 -7.40 10.52 19.63
C SER A 2 -6.60 10.85 18.37
N LYS A 3 -5.80 11.92 18.41
CA LYS A 3 -5.03 12.41 17.27
C LYS A 3 -3.57 11.96 17.34
N ILE A 4 -3.03 11.47 16.22
CA ILE A 4 -1.64 11.06 16.04
C ILE A 4 -1.01 11.98 14.98
N ILE A 5 0.13 12.58 15.33
CA ILE A 5 0.91 13.40 14.40
C ILE A 5 1.96 12.51 13.74
N VAL A 6 1.96 12.48 12.42
CA VAL A 6 2.88 11.69 11.60
C VAL A 6 3.93 12.62 11.04
N LYS A 7 5.20 12.41 11.41
CA LYS A 7 6.29 13.19 10.82
C LYS A 7 6.67 12.60 9.47
N LYS A 8 6.70 13.43 8.44
CA LYS A 8 6.97 12.98 7.06
C LYS A 8 8.35 12.36 6.86
N ASP A 9 9.33 12.81 7.65
CA ASP A 9 10.74 12.38 7.59
C ASP A 9 11.09 11.30 8.63
N GLU A 10 10.11 10.83 9.43
CA GLU A 10 10.33 9.74 10.38
C GLU A 10 10.45 8.38 9.69
N ASN A 11 10.94 7.39 10.45
CA ASN A 11 11.08 6.02 10.00
C ASN A 11 9.71 5.43 9.62
N LYS A 12 9.42 5.39 8.30
CA LYS A 12 8.15 4.88 7.76
C LYS A 12 7.86 3.45 8.19
N GLU A 13 8.88 2.60 8.34
CA GLU A 13 8.69 1.24 8.83
C GLU A 13 8.09 1.25 10.24
N GLU A 14 8.69 2.04 11.15
CA GLU A 14 8.21 2.15 12.53
C GLU A 14 6.79 2.70 12.60
N PHE A 15 6.50 3.77 11.85
CA PHE A 15 5.16 4.33 11.74
C PHE A 15 4.13 3.28 11.29
N PHE A 16 4.37 2.60 10.17
CA PHE A 16 3.39 1.65 9.64
C PHE A 16 3.25 0.39 10.51
N ASN A 17 4.31 -0.05 11.20
CA ASN A 17 4.22 -1.14 12.18
C ASN A 17 3.29 -0.74 13.34
N GLN A 18 3.45 0.46 13.90
CA GLN A 18 2.57 0.97 14.96
C GLN A 18 1.14 1.22 14.45
N PHE A 19 0.99 1.78 13.25
CA PHE A 19 -0.29 2.02 12.60
C PHE A 19 -1.11 0.73 12.46
N LEU A 20 -0.52 -0.35 11.93
CA LEU A 20 -1.22 -1.62 11.78
C LEU A 20 -1.57 -2.26 13.13
N LYS A 21 -0.73 -2.08 14.16
CA LYS A 21 -1.05 -2.53 15.51
C LYS A 21 -2.24 -1.75 16.10
N ASN A 22 -2.25 -0.44 15.96
CA ASN A 22 -3.32 0.41 16.51
C ASN A 22 -4.67 0.17 15.80
N GLU A 23 -4.65 0.17 14.47
CA GLU A 23 -5.87 0.13 13.66
C GLU A 23 -6.43 -1.28 13.50
N LEU A 24 -5.56 -2.27 13.27
CA LEU A 24 -5.97 -3.62 12.90
C LEU A 24 -5.56 -4.70 13.91
N ASP A 25 -4.91 -4.33 15.02
CA ASP A 25 -4.32 -5.26 16.00
C ASP A 25 -3.40 -6.31 15.34
N LYS A 26 -2.55 -5.85 14.42
CA LYS A 26 -1.58 -6.70 13.72
C LYS A 26 -0.16 -6.38 14.14
N GLU A 27 0.54 -7.39 14.64
CA GLU A 27 1.99 -7.34 14.85
C GLU A 27 2.73 -7.83 13.61
N VAL A 28 3.54 -6.92 13.05
CA VAL A 28 4.25 -7.06 11.78
C VAL A 28 5.68 -6.57 11.94
N ASN A 29 6.55 -7.00 11.03
CA ASN A 29 7.90 -6.47 10.86
C ASN A 29 8.08 -5.99 9.42
N LEU A 30 7.49 -4.84 9.13
CA LEU A 30 7.47 -4.25 7.80
C LEU A 30 8.86 -3.79 7.36
N LYS A 31 9.20 -4.08 6.10
CA LYS A 31 10.39 -3.59 5.39
C LYS A 31 9.98 -2.76 4.18
N MET A 32 10.58 -1.59 4.01
CA MET A 32 10.28 -0.70 2.90
C MET A 32 11.01 -1.13 1.62
N ASP A 33 10.34 -1.04 0.48
CA ASP A 33 10.92 -1.16 -0.86
C ASP A 33 10.09 -0.33 -1.85
N ILE A 34 10.54 -0.24 -3.10
CA ILE A 34 9.93 0.59 -4.14
C ILE A 34 9.79 -0.24 -5.42
N VAL A 35 8.67 -0.06 -6.12
CA VAL A 35 8.50 -0.55 -7.49
C VAL A 35 8.08 0.59 -8.40
N THR A 36 8.59 0.58 -9.63
CA THR A 36 8.14 1.49 -10.69
C THR A 36 7.00 0.82 -11.47
N VAL A 37 5.88 1.51 -11.60
CA VAL A 37 4.70 1.07 -12.38
C VAL A 37 4.41 2.03 -13.51
N VAL A 38 4.01 1.46 -14.65
CA VAL A 38 3.52 2.21 -15.82
C VAL A 38 2.05 2.57 -15.58
N VAL A 39 1.80 3.84 -15.28
CA VAL A 39 0.46 4.40 -15.00
C VAL A 39 -0.29 4.70 -16.30
N SER A 40 0.44 5.13 -17.34
CA SER A 40 -0.06 5.30 -18.70
C SER A 40 1.06 5.06 -19.70
N VAL A 41 0.74 5.01 -21.01
CA VAL A 41 1.70 4.74 -22.10
C VAL A 41 2.97 5.61 -22.03
N THR A 42 2.89 6.79 -21.41
CA THR A 42 3.99 7.75 -21.33
C THR A 42 4.42 8.12 -19.90
N LYS A 43 3.83 7.48 -18.87
CA LYS A 43 4.08 7.86 -17.48
C LYS A 43 4.35 6.66 -16.60
N GLU A 44 5.51 6.69 -15.97
CA GLU A 44 5.91 5.80 -14.89
C GLU A 44 5.82 6.53 -13.55
N GLU A 45 5.57 5.77 -12.50
CA GLU A 45 5.53 6.28 -11.14
C GLU A 45 6.14 5.27 -10.18
N ASP A 46 6.95 5.77 -9.25
CA ASP A 46 7.49 4.98 -8.16
C ASP A 46 6.48 4.85 -7.04
N ILE A 47 6.11 3.61 -6.72
CA ILE A 47 5.22 3.26 -5.65
C ILE A 47 6.04 2.71 -4.49
N CYS A 48 6.04 3.46 -3.40
CA CYS A 48 6.59 3.00 -2.13
C CYS A 48 5.63 2.00 -1.48
N PHE A 49 6.17 0.88 -1.04
CA PHE A 49 5.42 -0.12 -0.29
C PHE A 49 6.26 -0.66 0.85
N LEU A 50 5.59 -1.23 1.83
CA LEU A 50 6.21 -1.96 2.92
C LEU A 50 5.67 -3.36 2.96
N TYR A 51 6.47 -4.33 3.35
CA TYR A 51 6.04 -5.72 3.35
C TYR A 51 6.59 -6.51 4.53
N ASP A 52 5.84 -7.51 4.94
CA ASP A 52 6.25 -8.55 5.88
C ASP A 52 5.98 -9.90 5.22
N LYS A 53 7.06 -10.57 4.78
CA LYS A 53 6.98 -11.88 4.11
C LYS A 53 6.39 -12.95 5.03
N SER A 54 6.78 -12.94 6.30
CA SER A 54 6.35 -13.97 7.27
C SER A 54 4.84 -13.92 7.53
N ARG A 55 4.26 -12.72 7.46
CA ARG A 55 2.83 -12.49 7.66
C ARG A 55 2.04 -12.38 6.35
N LYS A 56 2.69 -12.50 5.19
CA LYS A 56 2.12 -12.24 3.85
C LYS A 56 1.34 -10.90 3.79
N ILE A 57 1.88 -9.84 4.38
CA ILE A 57 1.27 -8.50 4.39
C ILE A 57 2.08 -7.56 3.52
N VAL A 58 1.38 -6.77 2.70
CA VAL A 58 1.94 -5.65 1.94
C VAL A 58 1.12 -4.40 2.27
N VAL A 59 1.78 -3.33 2.67
CA VAL A 59 1.20 -2.00 2.90
C VAL A 59 1.63 -1.10 1.77
N ILE A 60 0.70 -0.41 1.14
CA ILE A 60 1.00 0.52 0.04
C ILE A 60 0.73 1.93 0.54
N ASP A 61 1.78 2.74 0.53
CA ASP A 61 1.81 4.06 1.12
C ASP A 61 1.20 5.11 0.17
N TYR A 62 -0.13 5.19 0.19
CA TYR A 62 -0.88 6.27 -0.46
C TYR A 62 -1.11 7.48 0.46
N PHE A 63 -0.69 7.39 1.73
CA PHE A 63 -0.95 8.40 2.75
C PHE A 63 0.17 9.45 2.79
N ILE A 64 1.43 9.00 2.91
CA ILE A 64 2.60 9.89 3.03
C ILE A 64 3.15 10.25 1.65
N ASN A 65 3.28 9.26 0.75
CA ASN A 65 3.88 9.47 -0.58
C ASN A 65 2.87 9.82 -1.68
N ASN A 66 1.57 9.79 -1.38
CA ASN A 66 0.45 10.17 -2.23
C ASN A 66 0.74 10.07 -3.75
N PRO A 67 0.83 8.84 -4.28
CA PRO A 67 1.10 8.63 -5.70
C PRO A 67 -0.05 9.19 -6.54
N ARG A 68 0.28 9.71 -7.72
CA ARG A 68 -0.64 10.26 -8.72
C ARG A 68 -1.55 9.18 -9.32
N THR A 69 -1.15 7.92 -9.27
CA THR A 69 -1.90 6.78 -9.77
C THR A 69 -3.23 6.64 -9.03
N PHE A 70 -4.34 6.86 -9.74
CA PHE A 70 -5.67 6.64 -9.16
C PHE A 70 -5.90 5.16 -8.84
N PRO A 71 -6.41 4.82 -7.66
CA PRO A 71 -6.56 3.43 -7.20
C PRO A 71 -7.82 2.76 -7.77
N ASP A 72 -7.93 2.70 -9.11
CA ASP A 72 -8.91 1.85 -9.78
C ASP A 72 -8.47 0.38 -9.77
N THR A 73 -9.42 -0.54 -9.99
CA THR A 73 -9.16 -1.99 -9.97
C THR A 73 -7.98 -2.40 -10.85
N THR A 74 -7.83 -1.82 -12.04
CA THR A 74 -6.77 -2.17 -12.99
C THR A 74 -5.40 -1.72 -12.49
N ASN A 75 -5.30 -0.48 -11.97
CA ASN A 75 -4.07 0.04 -11.42
C ASN A 75 -3.66 -0.70 -10.14
N LEU A 76 -4.62 -1.07 -9.31
CA LEU A 76 -4.37 -1.89 -8.11
C LEU A 76 -3.83 -3.27 -8.48
N GLU A 77 -4.38 -3.91 -9.52
CA GLU A 77 -3.86 -5.18 -10.04
C GLU A 77 -2.44 -5.04 -10.62
N LYS A 78 -2.15 -3.96 -11.37
CA LYS A 78 -0.80 -3.65 -11.88
C LYS A 78 0.22 -3.50 -10.76
N ILE A 79 -0.11 -2.69 -9.75
CA ILE A 79 0.76 -2.43 -8.60
C ILE A 79 0.98 -3.72 -7.83
N ALA A 80 -0.09 -4.46 -7.51
CA ALA A 80 0.01 -5.72 -6.79
C ALA A 80 0.90 -6.72 -7.53
N ARG A 81 0.75 -6.86 -8.86
CA ARG A 81 1.59 -7.76 -9.65
C ARG A 81 3.06 -7.37 -9.61
N LYS A 82 3.38 -6.08 -9.82
CA LYS A 82 4.76 -5.59 -9.77
C LYS A 82 5.40 -5.78 -8.40
N ILE A 83 4.65 -5.53 -7.33
CA ILE A 83 5.13 -5.80 -5.96
C ILE A 83 5.39 -7.29 -5.79
N ILE A 84 4.43 -8.16 -6.15
CA ILE A 84 4.59 -9.63 -6.03
C ILE A 84 5.84 -10.10 -6.77
N ASP A 85 6.00 -9.72 -8.04
CA ASP A 85 7.17 -10.07 -8.83
C ASP A 85 8.49 -9.60 -8.18
N ARG A 86 8.45 -8.47 -7.45
CA ARG A 86 9.60 -7.91 -6.74
C ARG A 86 9.96 -8.68 -5.46
N ILE A 87 8.97 -9.10 -4.66
CA ILE A 87 9.22 -9.69 -3.33
C ILE A 87 9.05 -11.22 -3.25
N TYR A 88 8.33 -11.84 -4.18
CA TYR A 88 8.04 -13.28 -4.22
C TYR A 88 8.40 -13.86 -5.60
N ILE A 89 9.63 -14.36 -5.73
CA ILE A 89 10.17 -14.94 -6.97
C ILE A 89 9.51 -16.31 -7.31
N ASP A 90 8.81 -16.95 -6.36
CA ASP A 90 8.31 -18.33 -6.47
C ASP A 90 6.76 -18.48 -6.52
N ASP A 91 6.02 -17.45 -6.92
CA ASP A 91 4.56 -17.51 -7.24
C ASP A 91 3.59 -17.94 -6.09
N ASP A 92 4.05 -18.24 -4.87
CA ASP A 92 3.21 -18.52 -3.68
C ASP A 92 2.74 -17.24 -2.96
N PHE A 93 2.08 -16.36 -3.71
CA PHE A 93 1.46 -15.14 -3.20
C PHE A 93 -0.03 -15.31 -2.84
N GLU A 94 -0.56 -16.53 -2.99
CA GLU A 94 -1.91 -16.85 -2.55
C GLU A 94 -2.02 -16.51 -1.05
N ASP A 95 -3.07 -15.76 -0.70
CA ASP A 95 -3.34 -15.18 0.63
C ASP A 95 -2.59 -13.90 1.04
N CYS A 96 -1.85 -13.26 0.14
CA CYS A 96 -1.22 -11.97 0.46
C CYS A 96 -2.28 -10.87 0.66
N LYS A 97 -2.21 -10.19 1.82
CA LYS A 97 -3.10 -9.08 2.18
C LYS A 97 -2.44 -7.75 1.81
N PHE A 98 -3.02 -7.08 0.83
CA PHE A 98 -2.64 -5.73 0.43
C PHE A 98 -3.46 -4.72 1.22
N ILE A 99 -2.79 -3.85 1.96
CA ILE A 99 -3.40 -2.82 2.79
C ILE A 99 -3.08 -1.48 2.13
N PHE A 100 -4.12 -0.87 1.56
CA PHE A 100 -4.04 0.45 0.95
C PHE A 100 -4.44 1.49 2.00
N VAL A 101 -3.51 2.38 2.33
CA VAL A 101 -3.73 3.48 3.26
C VAL A 101 -3.85 4.76 2.43
N PHE A 102 -5.08 5.19 2.15
CA PHE A 102 -5.34 6.28 1.22
C PHE A 102 -5.11 7.67 1.82
N LEU A 103 -4.87 8.65 0.95
CA LEU A 103 -4.98 10.07 1.27
C LEU A 103 -6.46 10.48 1.46
N ASN A 104 -7.09 9.91 2.48
CA ASN A 104 -8.30 10.38 3.10
C ASN A 104 -8.27 9.74 4.50
N PRO A 105 -8.01 10.51 5.58
CA PRO A 105 -7.67 10.01 6.91
C PRO A 105 -8.81 9.26 7.61
N SER A 106 -9.85 8.88 6.87
CA SER A 106 -11.07 8.27 7.42
C SER A 106 -11.11 6.77 7.21
N CYS A 107 -10.32 6.19 6.28
CA CYS A 107 -10.43 4.77 5.97
C CYS A 107 -9.15 4.03 5.56
N ILE A 108 -9.08 2.76 5.95
CA ILE A 108 -8.16 1.75 5.41
C ILE A 108 -8.94 0.84 4.48
N SER A 109 -8.36 0.50 3.33
CA SER A 109 -8.91 -0.54 2.45
C SER A 109 -7.97 -1.74 2.42
N ILE A 110 -8.47 -2.89 2.85
CA ILE A 110 -7.77 -4.16 2.73
C ILE A 110 -8.30 -4.86 1.48
N ARG A 111 -7.38 -5.27 0.61
CA ARG A 111 -7.66 -6.04 -0.59
C ARG A 111 -6.85 -7.32 -0.58
N THR A 112 -7.49 -8.40 -1.01
CA THR A 112 -6.83 -9.67 -1.29
C THR A 112 -6.96 -9.95 -2.78
N PHE A 113 -5.93 -10.54 -3.36
CA PHE A 113 -5.91 -10.93 -4.77
C PHE A 113 -5.86 -12.44 -4.86
N LYS A 114 -6.55 -12.99 -5.85
CA LYS A 114 -6.42 -14.39 -6.26
C LYS A 114 -5.66 -14.46 -7.57
N ARG A 115 -4.89 -15.53 -7.74
CA ARG A 115 -4.33 -15.90 -9.03
C ARG A 115 -5.47 -16.21 -9.98
N VAL A 116 -5.34 -15.76 -11.22
CA VAL A 116 -6.25 -16.13 -12.31
C VAL A 116 -5.42 -16.55 -13.50
N ASP A 117 -5.86 -17.62 -14.14
CA ASP A 117 -5.25 -18.06 -15.38
C ASP A 117 -5.41 -16.97 -16.46
N MET A 118 -4.29 -16.60 -17.07
CA MET A 118 -4.25 -15.60 -18.14
C MET A 118 -4.91 -16.12 -19.44
N SER A 119 -5.18 -17.43 -19.52
CA SER A 119 -5.87 -18.07 -20.67
C SER A 119 -7.29 -17.53 -20.92
N PHE A 120 -7.94 -16.96 -19.90
CA PHE A 120 -9.34 -16.49 -19.99
C PHE A 120 -9.49 -14.99 -20.29
N ASN A 121 -8.45 -14.16 -20.14
CA ASN A 121 -8.51 -12.74 -20.48
C ASN A 121 -7.10 -12.13 -20.63
N PRO A 122 -6.66 -11.73 -21.84
CA PRO A 122 -5.33 -11.15 -22.07
C PRO A 122 -5.13 -9.76 -21.44
N LEU A 123 -6.19 -9.13 -20.93
CA LEU A 123 -6.11 -7.87 -20.19
C LEU A 123 -5.85 -8.07 -18.69
N ARG A 124 -5.94 -9.30 -18.18
CA ARG A 124 -5.69 -9.59 -16.77
C ARG A 124 -4.21 -9.90 -16.54
N LEU A 125 -3.64 -9.28 -15.52
CA LEU A 125 -2.21 -9.39 -15.18
C LEU A 125 -1.90 -10.62 -14.30
N GLY A 126 -2.66 -11.70 -14.50
CA GLY A 126 -2.58 -12.92 -13.66
C GLY A 126 -3.16 -12.76 -12.25
N LEU A 127 -3.74 -11.59 -11.93
CA LEU A 127 -4.38 -11.28 -10.64
C LEU A 127 -5.82 -10.81 -10.84
N SER A 128 -6.64 -11.05 -9.82
CA SER A 128 -7.97 -10.44 -9.70
C SER A 128 -8.29 -10.18 -8.25
N ILE A 129 -8.96 -9.05 -7.98
CA ILE A 129 -9.46 -8.76 -6.63
C ILE A 129 -10.42 -9.87 -6.19
N ASN A 130 -10.13 -10.46 -5.03
CA ASN A 130 -10.92 -11.51 -4.41
C ASN A 130 -11.87 -10.95 -3.35
N GLN A 131 -11.35 -10.14 -2.42
CA GLN A 131 -12.13 -9.48 -1.37
C GLN A 131 -11.67 -8.04 -1.17
N GLN A 132 -12.61 -7.17 -0.80
CA GLN A 132 -12.35 -5.80 -0.40
C GLN A 132 -13.10 -5.50 0.91
N GLN A 133 -12.39 -5.00 1.91
CA GLN A 133 -12.93 -4.59 3.20
C GLN A 133 -12.46 -3.17 3.52
N ASN A 134 -13.39 -2.29 3.89
CA ASN A 134 -13.07 -0.92 4.28
C ASN A 134 -13.27 -0.77 5.79
N TYR A 135 -12.27 -0.23 6.48
CA TYR A 135 -12.28 0.02 7.91
C TYR A 135 -12.26 1.51 8.17
N ASN A 136 -13.00 1.96 9.18
CA ASN A 136 -12.84 3.30 9.72
C ASN A 136 -11.63 3.32 10.66
N LEU A 137 -10.86 4.41 10.62
CA LEU A 137 -9.74 4.58 11.54
C LEU A 137 -10.25 4.78 12.98
N LYS A 138 -9.53 4.24 13.95
CA LYS A 138 -9.71 4.46 15.39
C LYS A 138 -9.06 5.75 15.84
N TYR A 139 -8.02 6.20 15.13
CA TYR A 139 -7.27 7.42 15.39
C TYR A 139 -7.37 8.39 14.22
N GLU A 140 -7.27 9.68 14.51
CA GLU A 140 -7.12 10.72 13.49
C GLU A 140 -5.63 10.92 13.22
N TYR A 141 -5.20 10.85 11.96
CA TYR A 141 -3.80 11.02 11.57
C TYR A 141 -3.63 12.34 10.83
N GLU A 142 -2.71 13.18 11.31
CA GLU A 142 -2.30 14.40 10.63
C GLU A 142 -0.83 14.32 10.26
N ILE A 143 -0.52 14.60 9.00
CA ILE A 143 0.87 14.69 8.53
C ILE A 143 1.40 16.06 8.93
N GLU A 144 2.46 16.09 9.73
CA GLU A 144 3.16 17.33 10.06
C GLU A 144 3.75 17.92 8.77
N ALA A 145 3.15 19.01 8.30
CA ALA A 145 3.74 19.80 7.22
C ALA A 145 5.02 20.45 7.76
N ARG A 146 6.15 20.35 7.01
CA ARG A 146 7.35 21.12 7.36
C ARG A 146 6.95 22.59 7.51
N LYS A 147 7.23 23.19 8.66
CA LYS A 147 7.44 24.63 8.70
C LYS A 147 8.62 24.86 7.76
N ASN A 148 8.37 25.50 6.62
CA ASN A 148 9.45 26.05 5.80
C ASN A 148 10.14 27.11 6.66
N GLU A 149 11.15 26.73 7.43
CA GLU A 149 12.18 27.66 7.84
C GLU A 149 13.05 27.93 6.61
N ASN A 150 13.20 29.21 6.27
CA ASN A 150 14.01 29.81 5.21
C ASN A 150 13.33 30.01 3.85
N TYR A 151 12.49 31.05 3.80
CA TYR A 151 12.67 32.10 2.79
C TYR A 151 12.91 33.41 3.54
N LEU A 152 14.19 33.72 3.81
CA LEU A 152 14.70 35.07 4.04
C LEU A 152 15.43 35.49 2.77
#